data_AF-A0ABD3LBS4-F1
#
_entry.id   AF-A0ABD3LBS4-F1
#
_cell.length_a   1.000
_cell.length_b   1.000
_cell.length_c   1.000
_cell.angle_alpha   90.00
_cell.angle_beta   90.00
_cell.angle_gamma   90.00
#
_symmetry.space_group_name_H-M   'P 1'
#
loop_
_entity.id
_entity.type
_entity.pdbx_description
1 polymer ?
#
loop_
_entity_poly.entity_id
_entity_poly.type
_entity_poly.pdbx_seq_one_letter_code
_entity_poly.pdbx_strand_id
1 'polypeptide(L)'
;MGEEGGFEVIKKAILNLSLCHEEHIGTSYGEGNGRRLTAQHETTNIDIFSRVMLRRIVANRGCSFRVGRNTKRQGKGYLEDVRPVSNMKPYIVTSLHSETTII
;
A
#
# COMPACT_ATOMS: atom_id res chain seq x y z
N MET A 1 -4.19 -1.75 -14.66
CA MET A 1 -2.79 -1.56 -14.18
C MET A 1 -1.76 -2.32 -15.02
N GLY A 2 -2.09 -3.49 -15.60
CA GLY A 2 -1.18 -4.25 -16.48
C GLY A 2 -1.03 -3.72 -17.91
N GLU A 3 -1.95 -2.84 -18.33
CA GLU A 3 -1.94 -2.19 -19.65
C GLU A 3 -0.97 -1.01 -19.74
N GLU A 4 -0.70 -0.56 -20.96
CA GLU A 4 0.14 0.63 -21.21
C GLU A 4 -0.43 1.87 -20.51
N GLY A 5 0.45 2.71 -19.94
CA GLY A 5 0.05 3.81 -19.06
C GLY A 5 -0.46 3.36 -17.67
N GLY A 6 -0.42 2.06 -17.35
CA GLY A 6 -0.91 1.50 -16.10
C GLY A 6 -0.26 2.06 -14.83
N PHE A 7 0.92 2.65 -14.93
CA PHE A 7 1.59 3.33 -13.82
C PHE A 7 0.81 4.54 -13.32
N GLU A 8 0.11 5.30 -14.17
CA GLU A 8 -0.74 6.40 -13.71
C GLU A 8 -1.94 5.89 -12.89
N VAL A 9 -2.50 4.74 -13.28
CA VAL A 9 -3.55 4.06 -12.50
C VAL A 9 -3.00 3.62 -11.14
N ILE A 10 -1.77 3.10 -11.09
CA ILE A 10 -1.11 2.75 -9.83
C ILE A 10 -0.93 3.99 -8.93
N LYS A 11 -0.51 5.12 -9.49
CA LYS A 11 -0.38 6.37 -8.72
C LYS A 11 -1.73 6.82 -8.14
N LYS A 12 -2.79 6.76 -8.94
CA LYS A 12 -4.15 7.10 -8.50
C LYS A 12 -4.63 6.15 -7.39
N ALA A 13 -4.40 4.86 -7.53
CA ALA A 13 -4.74 3.87 -6.51
C ALA A 13 -4.01 4.14 -5.17
N ILE A 14 -2.72 4.47 -5.21
CA ILE A 14 -1.95 4.83 -4.01
C ILE A 14 -2.52 6.10 -3.36
N LEU A 15 -2.93 7.09 -4.16
CA LEU A 15 -3.55 8.30 -3.63
C LEU A 15 -4.88 7.98 -2.92
N ASN A 16 -5.76 7.20 -3.53
CA ASN A 16 -7.02 6.82 -2.92
C ASN A 16 -6.80 6.03 -1.61
N LEU A 17 -5.94 5.01 -1.64
CA LEU A 17 -5.63 4.21 -0.45
C LEU A 17 -4.94 5.00 0.67
N SER A 18 -4.31 6.14 0.34
CA SER A 18 -3.76 7.05 1.35
C SER A 18 -4.83 7.84 2.09
N LEU A 19 -5.98 8.08 1.46
CA LEU A 19 -7.09 8.83 2.07
C LEU A 19 -7.82 7.96 3.09
N CYS A 20 -7.95 6.66 2.84
CA CYS A 20 -8.62 5.70 3.72
C CYS A 20 -7.66 4.98 4.69
N HIS A 21 -6.47 5.55 4.94
CA HIS A 21 -5.41 4.87 5.69
C HIS A 21 -5.83 4.45 7.11
N GLU A 22 -6.40 5.40 7.87
CA GLU A 22 -6.81 5.18 9.25
C GLU A 22 -7.91 4.13 9.36
N GLU A 23 -8.90 4.20 8.47
CA GLU A 23 -9.99 3.23 8.40
C GLU A 23 -9.49 1.82 8.10
N HIS A 24 -8.61 1.68 7.10
CA HIS A 24 -8.06 0.38 6.71
C HIS A 24 -7.24 -0.25 7.84
N ILE A 25 -6.41 0.54 8.52
CA ILE A 25 -5.60 0.07 9.63
C ILE A 25 -6.46 -0.29 10.85
N GLY A 26 -7.40 0.58 11.21
CA GLY A 26 -8.20 0.44 12.42
C GLY A 26 -9.20 -0.72 12.37
N THR A 27 -9.78 -0.99 11.20
CA THR A 27 -10.89 -1.95 11.08
C THR A 27 -10.48 -3.33 10.59
N SER A 28 -9.46 -3.42 9.73
CA SER A 28 -9.39 -4.55 8.80
C SER A 28 -8.00 -5.14 8.58
N TYR A 29 -6.93 -4.41 8.92
CA TYR A 29 -5.56 -4.87 8.63
C TYR A 29 -5.00 -5.82 9.67
N GLY A 30 -5.80 -6.21 10.66
CA GLY A 30 -5.49 -7.18 11.70
C GLY A 30 -5.04 -6.54 13.02
N GLU A 31 -5.29 -7.23 14.12
CA GLU A 31 -5.03 -6.72 15.46
C GLU A 31 -3.54 -6.72 15.80
N GLY A 32 -3.11 -5.73 16.60
CA GLY A 32 -1.73 -5.62 17.07
C GLY A 32 -0.75 -5.03 16.04
N ASN A 33 -1.26 -4.41 14.98
CA ASN A 33 -0.44 -3.83 13.90
C ASN A 33 0.56 -2.78 14.41
N GLY A 34 0.22 -2.04 15.48
CA GLY A 34 1.11 -1.06 16.10
C GLY A 34 2.41 -1.65 16.71
N ARG A 35 2.44 -2.94 17.01
CA ARG A 35 3.67 -3.63 17.46
C ARG A 35 4.63 -3.96 16.31
N ARG A 36 4.10 -4.03 15.08
CA ARG A 36 4.88 -4.34 13.88
C ARG A 36 5.27 -3.08 13.12
N LEU A 37 4.34 -2.15 12.94
CA LEU A 37 4.51 -0.93 12.15
C LEU A 37 5.21 0.17 12.96
N THR A 38 6.49 -0.02 13.26
CA THR A 38 7.29 0.86 14.13
C THR A 38 8.31 1.72 13.39
N ALA A 39 8.31 1.69 12.05
CA ALA A 39 9.36 2.23 11.16
C ALA A 39 10.73 1.54 11.27
N GLN A 40 10.84 0.48 12.07
CA GLN A 40 12.03 -0.36 12.16
C GLN A 40 11.78 -1.70 11.44
N HIS A 41 12.85 -2.43 11.10
CA HIS A 41 12.76 -3.78 10.51
C HIS A 41 11.94 -3.88 9.22
N GLU A 42 12.24 -3.01 8.23
CA GLU A 42 11.53 -3.01 6.93
C GLU A 42 10.02 -2.76 7.05
N THR A 43 9.59 -2.01 8.07
CA THR A 43 8.19 -1.60 8.24
C THR A 43 8.04 -0.09 8.18
N THR A 44 6.81 0.37 8.01
CA THR A 44 6.45 1.79 8.06
C THR A 44 5.93 2.14 9.46
N ASN A 45 5.95 3.41 9.86
CA ASN A 45 5.27 3.84 11.08
C ASN A 45 3.75 3.78 10.85
N ILE A 46 2.99 3.28 11.82
CA ILE A 46 1.53 3.20 11.75
C ILE A 46 0.84 4.56 11.59
N ASP A 47 1.39 5.62 12.21
CA ASP A 47 0.80 6.96 12.19
C ASP A 47 1.29 7.80 11.01
N ILE A 48 2.46 7.44 10.46
CA ILE A 48 3.06 8.16 9.33
C ILE A 48 2.74 7.39 8.06
N PHE A 49 1.60 7.72 7.45
CA PHE A 49 1.41 7.34 6.06
C PHE A 49 2.56 7.94 5.25
N SER A 50 3.37 7.09 4.64
CA SER A 50 4.49 7.51 3.79
C SER A 50 3.96 8.01 2.44
N ARG A 51 3.16 9.08 2.48
CA ARG A 51 2.63 9.87 1.34
C ARG A 51 3.74 10.51 0.53
N VAL A 52 4.94 10.55 1.11
CA VAL A 52 6.01 11.42 0.67
C VAL A 52 6.77 10.76 -0.49
N MET A 53 6.31 11.14 -1.69
CA MET A 53 6.96 10.97 -2.99
C MET A 53 6.90 9.56 -3.57
N LEU A 54 6.27 9.43 -4.75
CA LEU A 54 6.36 8.27 -5.66
C LEU A 54 7.79 7.79 -5.92
N ARG A 55 8.79 8.65 -5.69
CA ARG A 55 10.21 8.29 -5.75
C ARG A 55 10.65 7.38 -4.58
N ARG A 56 10.07 7.54 -3.39
CA ARG A 56 10.42 6.79 -2.18
C ARG A 56 9.74 5.43 -2.08
N ILE A 57 8.71 5.14 -2.89
CA ILE A 57 8.02 3.83 -2.88
C ILE A 57 8.64 2.81 -3.85
N VAL A 58 9.52 3.28 -4.74
CA VAL A 58 10.13 2.42 -5.77
C VAL A 58 11.29 1.66 -5.13
N ALA A 59 11.15 0.34 -5.04
CA ALA A 59 12.14 -0.56 -4.46
C ALA A 59 12.51 -0.26 -2.99
N ASN A 60 11.63 0.42 -2.26
CA ASN A 60 11.79 0.65 -0.83
C ASN A 60 10.93 -0.34 -0.06
N ARG A 61 11.46 -0.88 1.04
CA ARG A 61 10.77 -1.83 1.91
C ARG A 61 10.19 -1.16 3.16
N GLY A 62 10.72 -0.01 3.58
CA GLY A 62 10.23 0.73 4.75
C GLY A 62 9.05 1.68 4.47
N CYS A 63 8.42 1.57 3.29
CA CYS A 63 7.28 2.39 2.90
C CYS A 63 5.99 1.59 2.98
N SER A 64 4.87 2.28 3.23
CA SER A 64 3.55 1.66 3.38
C SER A 64 3.07 0.94 2.11
N PHE A 65 3.49 1.44 0.94
CA PHE A 65 3.27 0.83 -0.37
C PHE A 65 4.58 0.68 -1.10
N ARG A 66 4.78 -0.45 -1.78
CA ARG A 66 5.97 -0.72 -2.58
C ARG A 66 5.61 -0.90 -4.05
N VAL A 67 6.46 -0.35 -4.91
CA VAL A 67 6.41 -0.58 -6.35
C VAL A 67 7.76 -1.13 -6.82
N GLY A 68 7.74 -2.24 -7.55
CA GLY A 68 8.95 -2.85 -8.10
C GLY A 68 9.69 -1.94 -9.09
N ARG A 69 11.01 -2.08 -9.19
CA ARG A 69 11.82 -1.36 -10.22
C ARG A 69 11.33 -1.68 -11.63
N ASN A 70 10.92 -2.94 -11.86
CA ASN A 70 10.39 -3.38 -13.14
C ASN A 70 9.06 -2.68 -13.48
N THR A 71 8.13 -2.60 -12.53
CA THR A 71 6.86 -1.88 -12.70
C THR A 71 7.07 -0.43 -13.09
N LYS A 72 8.00 0.27 -12.41
CA LYS A 72 8.36 1.65 -12.78
C LYS A 72 8.98 1.73 -14.17
N ARG A 73 9.94 0.84 -14.48
CA ARG A 73 10.64 0.82 -15.76
C ARG A 73 9.71 0.55 -16.94
N GLN A 74 8.75 -0.35 -16.76
CA GLN A 74 7.78 -0.75 -17.78
C GLN A 74 6.58 0.20 -17.86
N GLY A 75 6.40 1.10 -16.89
CA GLY A 75 5.24 1.99 -16.84
C GLY A 75 3.91 1.26 -16.61
N LYS A 76 3.94 0.01 -16.15
CA LYS A 76 2.77 -0.85 -15.90
C LYS A 76 3.12 -2.02 -14.99
N GLY A 77 2.12 -2.64 -14.35
CA GLY A 77 2.31 -3.79 -13.45
C GLY A 77 1.40 -3.74 -12.23
N TYR A 78 1.99 -3.87 -11.04
CA TYR A 78 1.26 -3.95 -9.76
C TYR A 78 1.91 -3.11 -8.65
N LEU A 79 1.14 -2.86 -7.59
CA LEU A 79 1.59 -2.27 -6.33
C LEU A 79 1.46 -3.30 -5.20
N GLU A 80 2.33 -3.19 -4.20
CA GLU A 80 2.35 -4.07 -3.03
C GLU A 80 1.95 -3.25 -1.79
N ASP A 81 0.88 -3.63 -1.11
CA ASP A 81 0.53 -3.10 0.20
C ASP A 81 1.15 -3.95 1.30
N VAL A 82 2.07 -3.36 2.07
CA VAL A 82 2.83 -4.09 3.12
C VAL A 82 2.30 -3.81 4.53
N ARG A 83 1.20 -3.06 4.64
CA ARG A 83 0.55 -2.69 5.91
C ARG A 83 -0.27 -3.81 6.56
N PRO A 84 -0.91 -4.74 5.83
CA PRO A 84 -1.63 -5.83 6.49
C PRO A 84 -0.70 -6.77 7.27
N VAL A 85 -1.13 -7.21 8.46
CA VAL A 85 -0.39 -8.19 9.28
C VAL A 85 -0.78 -9.63 8.96
N SER A 86 0.00 -10.59 9.47
CA SER A 86 -0.21 -12.02 9.21
C SER A 86 -1.58 -12.55 9.66
N ASN A 87 -2.21 -11.93 10.66
CA ASN A 87 -3.56 -12.25 11.14
C ASN A 87 -4.67 -11.48 10.42
N MET A 88 -4.38 -10.77 9.32
CA MET A 88 -5.41 -10.08 8.55
C MET A 88 -6.47 -11.06 8.03
N LYS A 89 -7.71 -10.58 7.89
CA LYS A 89 -8.78 -11.35 7.25
C LYS A 89 -8.73 -11.10 5.73
N PRO A 90 -8.32 -12.08 4.89
CA PRO A 90 -8.01 -11.83 3.49
C PRO A 90 -9.20 -11.32 2.68
N TYR A 91 -10.41 -11.81 2.94
CA TYR A 91 -11.62 -11.38 2.26
C TYR A 91 -11.96 -9.90 2.54
N ILE A 92 -11.78 -9.46 3.78
CA ILE A 92 -12.06 -8.07 4.17
C ILE A 92 -11.04 -7.15 3.53
N VAL A 93 -9.75 -7.50 3.64
CA VAL A 93 -8.66 -6.69 3.09
C VAL A 93 -8.78 -6.54 1.57
N THR A 94 -9.00 -7.65 0.86
CA THR A 94 -9.15 -7.64 -0.60
C THR A 94 -10.39 -6.87 -1.05
N SER A 95 -11.52 -7.01 -0.36
CA SER A 95 -12.73 -6.23 -0.63
C SER A 95 -12.48 -4.73 -0.49
N LEU A 96 -11.85 -4.30 0.61
CA LEU A 96 -11.51 -2.89 0.83
C LEU A 96 -10.54 -2.36 -0.22
N HIS A 97 -9.52 -3.14 -0.60
CA HIS A 97 -8.62 -2.74 -1.68
C HIS A 97 -9.37 -2.49 -2.99
N SER A 98 -10.31 -3.38 -3.35
CA SER A 98 -11.15 -3.20 -4.53
C SER A 98 -12.06 -1.99 -4.41
N GLU A 99 -12.73 -1.82 -3.27
CA GLU A 99 -13.62 -0.69 -3.01
C GLU A 99 -12.89 0.65 -3.13
N THR A 100 -11.75 0.83 -2.47
CA THR A 100 -11.03 2.12 -2.50
C THR A 100 -10.35 2.43 -3.84
N THR A 101 -10.03 1.42 -4.64
CA THR A 101 -9.24 1.63 -5.87
C THR A 101 -10.06 1.59 -7.16
N ILE A 102 -11.25 1.01 -7.13
CA ILE A 102 -12.10 0.81 -8.31
C ILE A 102 -13.37 1.67 -8.24
N ILE A 103 -14.01 1.71 -7.06
CA ILE A 103 -15.27 2.44 -6.82
C ILE A 103 -14.94 3.90 -6.47
#